data_AF-A0A932UIS5-F1
#
_entry.id   AF-A0A932UIS5-F1
#
_cell.length_a   1.000
_cell.length_b   1.000
_cell.length_c   1.000
_cell.angle_alpha   90.00
_cell.angle_beta   90.00
_cell.angle_gamma   90.00
#
_symmetry.space_group_name_H-M   'P 1'
#
loop_
_entity.id
_entity.type
_entity.pdbx_description
1 polymer ?
#
loop_
_entity_poly.entity_id
_entity_poly.type
_entity_poly.pdbx_seq_one_letter_code
_entity_poly.pdbx_strand_id
1 'polypeptide(L)'
;MKSHELADVCMVLEGTYPFVQGGVSSWVHNLIGAIPSKTFRILHIGATPEEKYVRKYELHPNILGVDQVFLQDFRPEKLRTQGRLPGNKKAAWELLARFHDELARGPGVPLFDEVFATVGDPRTRALSLDDLFTSHRSWEFIRDQYDKKGNDSSYIDFFWTWR
;
A
#
# COMPACT_ATOMS: atom_id res chain seq x y z
N MET A 1 -19.85 15.55 11.85
CA MET A 1 -20.69 15.65 10.64
C MET A 1 -19.75 15.58 9.44
N LYS A 2 -19.75 14.49 8.66
CA LYS A 2 -18.92 14.40 7.45
C LYS A 2 -19.61 15.25 6.38
N SER A 3 -19.22 16.52 6.25
CA SER A 3 -19.63 17.34 5.11
C SER A 3 -19.07 16.69 3.85
N HIS A 4 -19.95 16.32 2.92
CA HIS A 4 -19.62 15.84 1.57
C HIS A 4 -19.39 17.02 0.60
N GLU A 5 -19.15 18.22 1.11
CA GLU A 5 -18.82 19.37 0.27
C GLU A 5 -17.52 19.12 -0.51
N LEU A 6 -17.60 19.42 -1.81
CA LEU A 6 -16.51 19.34 -2.74
C LEU A 6 -15.53 20.49 -2.44
N ALA A 7 -14.28 20.16 -2.12
CA ALA A 7 -13.22 21.14 -1.99
C ALA A 7 -12.58 21.45 -3.35
N ASP A 8 -12.05 22.67 -3.52
CA ASP A 8 -11.26 23.04 -4.69
C ASP A 8 -9.97 22.22 -4.79
N VAL A 9 -9.37 21.88 -3.63
CA VAL A 9 -8.08 21.19 -3.54
C VAL A 9 -8.14 20.07 -2.49
N CYS A 10 -7.67 18.88 -2.85
CA CYS A 10 -7.43 17.77 -1.92
C CYS A 10 -5.92 17.63 -1.66
N MET A 11 -5.53 17.74 -0.39
CA MET A 11 -4.14 17.56 0.05
C MET A 11 -3.98 16.13 0.60
N VAL A 12 -3.17 15.31 -0.07
CA VAL A 12 -2.85 13.95 0.39
C VAL A 12 -1.55 13.99 1.17
N LEU A 13 -1.62 13.68 2.47
CA LEU A 13 -0.57 13.97 3.45
C LEU A 13 -0.28 12.75 4.32
N GLU A 14 0.76 12.01 3.98
CA GLU A 14 1.24 10.88 4.77
C GLU A 14 2.05 11.35 5.97
N GLY A 15 1.74 10.84 7.17
CA GLY A 15 2.54 11.05 8.39
C GLY A 15 2.77 12.51 8.81
N THR A 16 1.99 13.47 8.29
CA THR A 16 2.26 14.91 8.44
C THR A 16 1.07 15.71 8.97
N TYR A 17 0.63 16.77 8.28
CA TYR A 17 -0.38 17.72 8.76
C TYR A 17 -1.76 17.06 8.83
N PRO A 18 -2.58 17.37 9.86
CA PRO A 18 -2.35 18.31 10.95
C PRO A 18 -1.78 17.69 12.23
N PHE A 19 -1.28 16.45 12.19
CA PHE A 19 -0.99 15.65 13.38
C PHE A 19 0.47 15.62 13.81
N VAL A 20 1.40 15.90 12.89
CA VAL A 20 2.84 15.93 13.16
C VAL A 20 3.39 17.33 12.98
N GLN A 21 4.21 17.78 13.93
CA GLN A 21 4.95 19.04 13.81
C GLN A 21 6.19 18.83 12.94
N GLY A 22 6.48 19.78 12.06
CA GLY A 22 7.64 19.70 11.18
C GLY A 22 7.58 20.69 10.03
N GLY A 23 8.62 20.68 9.19
CA GLY A 23 8.74 21.60 8.05
C GLY A 23 7.59 21.44 7.05
N VAL A 24 7.26 20.20 6.67
CA VAL A 24 6.16 19.90 5.73
C VAL A 24 4.83 20.39 6.31
N SER A 25 4.51 20.04 7.56
CA SER A 25 3.23 20.43 8.16
C SER A 25 3.08 21.94 8.35
N SER A 26 4.16 22.62 8.73
CA SER A 26 4.15 24.08 8.89
C SER A 26 4.01 24.77 7.54
N TRP A 27 4.65 24.26 6.50
CA TRP A 27 4.50 24.76 5.14
C TRP A 27 3.06 24.56 4.62
N VAL A 28 2.48 23.37 4.80
CA VAL A 28 1.09 23.09 4.42
C VAL A 28 0.13 24.04 5.15
N HIS A 29 0.31 24.21 6.45
CA HIS A 29 -0.52 25.11 7.25
C HIS A 29 -0.49 26.54 6.69
N ASN A 30 0.71 27.09 6.48
CA ASN A 30 0.89 28.44 5.95
C ASN A 30 0.36 28.59 4.53
N LEU A 31 0.57 27.58 3.67
CA LEU A 31 0.08 27.57 2.29
C LEU A 31 -1.45 27.70 2.25
N ILE A 32 -2.15 26.88 3.03
CA ILE A 32 -3.62 26.90 3.07
C ILE A 32 -4.13 28.26 3.57
N GLY A 33 -3.50 28.80 4.62
CA GLY A 33 -3.84 30.11 5.16
C GLY A 33 -3.58 31.27 4.20
N ALA A 34 -2.58 31.14 3.31
CA ALA A 34 -2.25 32.15 2.31
C ALA A 34 -3.24 32.17 1.12
N ILE A 35 -4.11 31.16 0.96
CA ILE A 35 -5.06 31.06 -0.15
C ILE A 35 -6.50 30.95 0.39
N PRO A 36 -7.03 31.99 1.05
CA PRO A 36 -8.36 31.96 1.63
C PRO A 36 -9.48 31.85 0.58
N SER A 37 -9.21 32.16 -0.70
CA SER A 37 -10.16 32.04 -1.80
C SER A 37 -10.38 30.62 -2.31
N LYS A 38 -9.60 29.64 -1.81
CA LYS A 38 -9.75 28.22 -2.14
C LYS A 38 -10.12 27.41 -0.91
N THR A 39 -10.97 26.43 -1.13
CA THR A 39 -11.36 25.45 -0.12
C THR A 39 -10.47 24.22 -0.21
N PHE A 40 -10.10 23.66 0.94
CA PHE A 40 -9.20 22.54 1.06
C PHE A 40 -9.85 21.39 1.80
N ARG A 41 -9.49 20.16 1.40
CA ARG A 41 -9.78 18.94 2.16
C ARG A 41 -8.48 18.19 2.37
N ILE A 42 -8.26 17.71 3.59
CA ILE A 42 -7.06 16.97 3.95
C ILE A 42 -7.39 15.48 3.95
N LEU A 43 -6.64 14.70 3.17
CA LEU A 43 -6.58 13.25 3.29
C LEU A 43 -5.27 12.89 3.99
N HIS A 44 -5.36 12.65 5.29
CA HIS A 44 -4.21 12.20 6.06
C HIS A 44 -4.04 10.68 5.94
N ILE A 45 -2.83 10.25 5.59
CA ILE A 45 -2.45 8.84 5.59
C ILE A 45 -1.62 8.58 6.86
N GLY A 46 -2.22 7.88 7.83
CA GLY A 46 -1.58 7.49 9.07
C GLY A 46 -1.02 6.07 9.02
N ALA A 47 -0.22 5.71 10.02
CA ALA A 47 0.34 4.37 10.13
C ALA A 47 -0.74 3.35 10.53
N THR A 48 -1.41 3.55 11.68
CA THR A 48 -2.35 2.59 12.26
C THR A 48 -3.47 3.30 13.02
N PRO A 49 -4.72 2.81 13.01
CA PRO A 49 -5.84 3.51 13.67
C PRO A 49 -5.74 3.54 15.21
N GLU A 50 -4.92 2.68 15.83
CA GLU A 50 -4.69 2.60 17.28
C GLU A 50 -3.84 3.77 17.79
N GLU A 51 -3.09 4.44 16.91
CA GLU A 51 -2.32 5.62 17.29
C GLU A 51 -3.22 6.80 17.63
N LYS A 52 -2.78 7.63 18.58
CA LYS A 52 -3.52 8.82 19.00
C LYS A 52 -3.17 10.02 18.10
N TYR A 53 -4.02 10.29 17.11
CA TYR A 53 -3.89 11.44 16.21
C TYR A 53 -4.44 12.74 16.84
N VAL A 54 -3.62 13.40 17.67
CA VAL A 54 -3.94 14.72 18.25
C VAL A 54 -3.50 15.82 17.29
N ARG A 55 -4.44 16.67 16.85
CA ARG A 55 -4.11 17.83 16.00
C ARG A 55 -3.11 18.74 16.70
N LYS A 56 -2.03 19.10 16.00
CA LYS A 56 -0.97 20.00 16.45
C LYS A 56 -1.12 21.42 15.90
N TYR A 57 -2.08 21.60 15.01
CA TYR A 57 -2.41 22.87 14.35
C TYR A 57 -3.90 23.13 14.48
N GLU A 58 -4.26 24.39 14.66
CA GLU A 58 -5.62 24.85 14.44
C GLU A 58 -5.91 24.84 12.94
N LEU A 59 -7.09 24.36 12.55
CA LEU A 59 -7.45 24.29 11.13
C LEU A 59 -7.94 25.66 10.67
N HIS A 60 -7.48 26.09 9.49
CA HIS A 60 -8.01 27.32 8.88
C HIS A 60 -9.48 27.15 8.48
N PRO A 61 -10.27 28.24 8.45
CA PRO A 61 -11.70 28.19 8.12
C PRO A 61 -11.99 27.63 6.72
N ASN A 62 -11.04 27.73 5.79
CA ASN A 62 -11.16 27.20 4.44
C ASN A 62 -10.82 25.70 4.33
N ILE A 63 -10.60 24.99 5.45
CA ILE A 63 -10.48 23.54 5.48
C ILE A 63 -11.85 22.92 5.77
N LEU A 64 -12.44 22.29 4.76
CA LEU A 64 -13.77 21.67 4.84
C LEU A 64 -13.78 20.36 5.66
N GLY A 65 -12.63 19.70 5.77
CA GLY A 65 -12.51 18.46 6.52
C GLY A 65 -11.12 17.84 6.51
N VAL A 66 -10.93 16.91 7.44
CA VAL A 66 -9.75 16.04 7.54
C VAL A 66 -10.25 14.59 7.58
N ASP A 67 -10.03 13.86 6.49
CA ASP A 67 -10.24 12.43 6.42
C ASP A 67 -8.94 11.70 6.78
N GLN A 68 -9.07 10.55 7.44
CA GLN A 68 -7.93 9.73 7.82
C GLN A 68 -8.08 8.36 7.17
N VAL A 69 -7.00 7.90 6.54
CA VAL A 69 -6.83 6.54 6.02
C VAL A 69 -5.57 6.00 6.67
N PHE A 70 -5.56 4.73 7.05
CA PHE A 70 -4.39 4.12 7.71
C PHE A 70 -3.82 2.99 6.86
N LEU A 71 -2.48 2.94 6.75
CA LEU A 71 -1.77 1.92 5.99
C LEU A 71 -1.94 0.53 6.62
N GLN A 72 -1.88 0.47 7.94
CA GLN A 72 -2.07 -0.75 8.73
C GLN A 72 -3.53 -0.96 9.13
N ASP A 73 -4.49 -0.35 8.42
CA ASP A 73 -5.91 -0.72 8.53
C ASP A 73 -6.20 -2.07 7.85
N PHE A 74 -5.32 -3.05 8.04
CA PHE A 74 -5.44 -4.38 7.49
C PHE A 74 -6.66 -5.03 8.10
N ARG A 75 -7.65 -5.31 7.27
CA ARG A 75 -8.89 -6.02 7.63
C ARG A 75 -8.75 -7.45 7.13
N PRO A 76 -8.06 -8.34 7.87
CA PRO A 76 -7.79 -9.71 7.42
C PRO A 76 -9.08 -10.46 7.07
N GLU A 77 -10.20 -10.15 7.72
CA GLU A 77 -11.52 -10.68 7.43
C GLU A 77 -12.05 -10.32 6.03
N LYS A 78 -11.65 -9.17 5.46
CA LYS A 78 -12.01 -8.76 4.09
C LYS A 78 -11.09 -9.37 3.03
N LEU A 79 -9.94 -9.88 3.45
CA LEU A 79 -8.89 -10.43 2.59
C LEU A 79 -8.89 -11.97 2.59
N ARG A 80 -9.56 -12.57 3.58
CA ARG A 80 -9.85 -14.01 3.62
C ARG A 80 -10.65 -14.41 2.39
N THR A 81 -10.09 -15.32 1.60
CA THR A 81 -10.87 -16.00 0.56
C THR A 81 -11.99 -16.77 1.25
N GLN A 82 -13.24 -16.41 0.97
CA GLN A 82 -14.37 -17.23 1.40
C GLN A 82 -14.42 -18.48 0.51
N GLY A 83 -14.24 -19.66 1.10
CA GLY A 83 -14.34 -20.94 0.40
C GLY A 83 -13.01 -21.51 -0.10
N ARG A 84 -13.09 -22.64 -0.82
CA ARG A 84 -11.94 -23.36 -1.36
C ARG A 84 -11.40 -22.62 -2.58
N LEU A 85 -10.09 -22.35 -2.58
CA LEU A 85 -9.41 -21.77 -3.75
C LEU A 85 -9.51 -22.76 -4.92
N PRO A 86 -10.02 -22.33 -6.09
CA PRO A 86 -10.28 -23.23 -7.22
C PRO A 86 -9.02 -23.64 -7.97
N GLY A 87 -7.90 -22.94 -7.77
CA GLY A 87 -6.70 -23.07 -8.58
C GLY A 87 -5.64 -24.06 -8.06
N ASN A 88 -4.75 -24.46 -8.98
CA ASN A 88 -3.60 -25.30 -8.66
C ASN A 88 -2.47 -24.44 -8.07
N LYS A 89 -2.24 -24.55 -6.76
CA LYS A 89 -1.18 -23.80 -6.06
C LYS A 89 0.21 -24.01 -6.66
N LYS A 90 0.55 -25.24 -7.08
CA LYS A 90 1.87 -25.53 -7.68
C LYS A 90 2.08 -24.74 -8.96
N ALA A 91 1.10 -24.79 -9.87
CA ALA A 91 1.14 -24.03 -11.12
C ALA A 91 1.19 -22.51 -10.87
N ALA A 92 0.50 -22.02 -9.85
CA ALA A 92 0.54 -20.62 -9.46
C ALA A 92 1.94 -20.16 -9.00
N TRP A 93 2.62 -20.96 -8.18
CA TRP A 93 4.00 -20.69 -7.77
C TRP A 93 4.98 -20.74 -8.94
N GLU A 94 4.80 -21.68 -9.88
CA GLU A 94 5.61 -21.78 -11.10
C GLU A 94 5.41 -20.56 -12.02
N LEU A 95 4.16 -20.11 -12.19
CA LEU A 95 3.85 -18.90 -12.94
C LEU A 95 4.47 -17.66 -12.29
N LEU A 96 4.37 -17.54 -10.97
CA LEU A 96 4.97 -16.44 -10.22
C LEU A 96 6.50 -16.44 -10.35
N ALA A 97 7.16 -17.61 -10.35
CA ALA A 97 8.60 -17.72 -10.57
C ALA A 97 8.97 -17.19 -11.96
N ARG A 98 8.27 -17.65 -13.00
CA ARG A 98 8.50 -17.24 -14.39
C ARG A 98 8.29 -15.74 -14.56
N PHE A 99 7.26 -15.17 -13.95
CA PHE A 99 7.02 -13.73 -13.95
C PHE A 99 8.23 -12.94 -13.44
N HIS A 100 8.81 -13.34 -12.30
CA HIS A 100 9.98 -12.65 -11.73
C HIS A 100 11.28 -12.87 -12.51
N ASP A 101 11.40 -14.01 -13.20
CA ASP A 101 12.51 -14.29 -14.11
C ASP A 101 12.42 -13.41 -15.37
N GLU A 102 11.23 -13.24 -15.95
CA GLU A 102 11.02 -12.40 -17.14
C GLU A 102 11.11 -10.90 -16.83
N LEU A 103 10.58 -10.46 -15.67
CA LEU A 103 10.74 -9.07 -15.21
C LEU A 103 12.21 -8.63 -15.12
N ALA A 104 13.10 -9.56 -14.78
CA ALA A 104 14.53 -9.27 -14.66
C ALA A 104 15.24 -9.10 -16.02
N ARG A 105 14.61 -9.50 -17.14
CA ARG A 105 15.26 -9.57 -18.45
C ARG A 105 15.12 -8.31 -19.29
N GLY A 106 14.23 -7.39 -18.92
CA GLY A 106 14.06 -6.18 -19.70
C GLY A 106 12.86 -5.33 -19.28
N PRO A 107 12.64 -4.20 -19.98
CA PRO A 107 11.53 -3.32 -19.70
C PRO A 107 10.20 -4.01 -20.03
N GLY A 108 9.20 -3.84 -19.16
CA GLY A 108 7.84 -4.35 -19.33
C GLY A 108 7.37 -5.16 -18.13
N VAL A 109 6.14 -5.70 -18.26
CA VAL A 109 5.50 -6.53 -17.22
C VAL A 109 4.91 -7.79 -17.89
N PRO A 110 5.76 -8.66 -18.46
CA PRO A 110 5.30 -9.85 -19.15
C PRO A 110 4.54 -10.76 -18.19
N LEU A 111 3.51 -11.46 -18.67
CA LEU A 111 2.66 -12.37 -17.90
C LEU A 111 1.80 -11.70 -16.80
N PHE A 112 1.67 -10.37 -16.79
CA PHE A 112 0.87 -9.66 -15.78
C PHE A 112 -0.56 -10.17 -15.69
N ASP A 113 -1.25 -10.30 -16.83
CA ASP A 113 -2.65 -10.72 -16.85
C ASP A 113 -2.84 -12.14 -16.30
N GLU A 114 -1.94 -13.07 -16.63
CA GLU A 114 -2.00 -14.43 -16.12
C GLU A 114 -1.70 -14.48 -14.61
N VAL A 115 -0.70 -13.72 -14.15
CA VAL A 115 -0.37 -13.62 -12.73
C VAL A 115 -1.52 -12.98 -11.96
N PHE A 116 -2.10 -11.90 -12.49
CA PHE A 116 -3.24 -11.25 -11.86
C PHE A 116 -4.42 -12.21 -11.78
N ALA A 117 -4.80 -12.90 -12.86
CA ALA A 117 -5.88 -13.88 -12.81
C ALA A 117 -5.59 -15.04 -11.83
N THR A 118 -4.34 -15.50 -11.75
CA THR A 118 -3.97 -16.68 -10.95
C THR A 118 -3.67 -16.36 -9.49
N VAL A 119 -3.27 -15.14 -9.17
CA VAL A 119 -2.74 -14.76 -7.85
C VAL A 119 -3.42 -13.51 -7.28
N GLY A 120 -3.78 -12.54 -8.13
CA GLY A 120 -4.32 -11.25 -7.72
C GLY A 120 -5.84 -11.17 -7.62
N ASP A 121 -6.59 -11.73 -8.58
CA ASP A 121 -8.05 -11.62 -8.66
C ASP A 121 -8.71 -12.46 -7.54
N PRO A 122 -9.43 -11.85 -6.60
CA PRO A 122 -10.08 -12.56 -5.50
C PRO A 122 -11.04 -13.69 -5.93
N ARG A 123 -11.55 -13.64 -7.17
CA ARG A 123 -12.52 -14.60 -7.73
C ARG A 123 -11.85 -15.83 -8.31
N THR A 124 -10.64 -15.71 -8.85
CA THR A 124 -9.95 -16.77 -9.60
C THR A 124 -8.63 -17.20 -8.98
N ARG A 125 -8.10 -16.45 -8.01
CA ARG A 125 -6.80 -16.72 -7.40
C ARG A 125 -6.69 -18.14 -6.86
N ALA A 126 -5.54 -18.75 -7.14
CA ALA A 126 -5.12 -20.06 -6.65
C ALA A 126 -4.38 -19.97 -5.30
N LEU A 127 -3.80 -18.80 -5.00
CA LEU A 127 -3.08 -18.51 -3.77
C LEU A 127 -3.87 -17.51 -2.94
N SER A 128 -3.98 -17.76 -1.64
CA SER A 128 -4.46 -16.74 -0.70
C SER A 128 -3.36 -15.71 -0.40
N LEU A 129 -3.75 -14.59 0.20
CA LEU A 129 -2.78 -13.61 0.70
C LEU A 129 -1.91 -14.21 1.82
N ASP A 130 -2.46 -15.13 2.60
CA ASP A 130 -1.69 -15.91 3.59
C ASP A 130 -0.65 -16.81 2.90
N ASP A 131 -1.03 -17.51 1.83
CA ASP A 131 -0.07 -18.29 1.02
C ASP A 131 1.08 -17.43 0.51
N LEU A 132 0.81 -16.19 0.07
CA LEU A 132 1.80 -15.28 -0.51
C LEU A 132 2.69 -14.59 0.52
N PHE A 133 2.13 -14.23 1.67
CA PHE A 133 2.80 -13.32 2.60
C PHE A 133 3.24 -13.95 3.91
N THR A 134 2.75 -15.13 4.29
CA THR A 134 3.03 -15.74 5.60
C THR A 134 3.43 -17.22 5.53
N SER A 135 3.23 -17.89 4.40
CA SER A 135 3.51 -19.33 4.29
C SER A 135 5.00 -19.67 4.21
N HIS A 136 5.39 -20.87 4.67
CA HIS A 136 6.75 -21.41 4.47
C HIS A 136 7.13 -21.45 2.98
N ARG A 137 6.17 -21.71 2.10
CA ARG A 137 6.42 -21.74 0.66
C ARG A 137 6.76 -20.37 0.08
N SER A 138 6.11 -19.30 0.58
CA SER A 138 6.49 -17.93 0.20
C SER A 138 7.92 -17.59 0.61
N TRP A 139 8.34 -18.05 1.78
CA TRP A 139 9.72 -17.88 2.26
C TRP A 139 10.73 -18.61 1.39
N GLU A 140 10.49 -19.89 1.09
CA GLU A 140 11.32 -20.65 0.14
C GLU A 140 11.39 -19.97 -1.23
N PHE A 141 10.25 -19.47 -1.73
CA PHE A 141 10.20 -18.79 -3.01
C PHE A 141 11.09 -17.54 -3.04
N ILE A 142 11.02 -16.68 -2.02
CA ILE A 142 11.86 -15.47 -1.93
C ILE A 142 13.34 -15.86 -1.86
N ARG A 143 13.68 -16.90 -1.11
CA ARG A 143 15.05 -17.44 -1.06
C ARG A 143 15.53 -17.95 -2.41
N ASP A 144 14.72 -18.75 -3.11
CA ASP A 144 15.06 -19.26 -4.45
C ASP A 144 15.30 -18.11 -5.43
N GLN A 145 14.50 -17.03 -5.34
CA GLN A 145 14.66 -15.83 -6.17
C GLN A 145 15.94 -15.05 -5.83
N TYR A 146 16.30 -14.96 -4.54
CA TYR A 146 17.54 -14.34 -4.10
C TYR A 146 18.76 -15.11 -4.62
N ASP A 147 18.79 -16.42 -4.43
CA ASP A 147 19.92 -17.28 -4.79
C ASP A 147 20.15 -17.31 -6.32
N LYS A 148 19.07 -17.31 -7.11
CA LYS A 148 19.15 -17.33 -8.59
C LYS A 148 19.76 -16.06 -9.20
N LYS A 149 19.56 -14.91 -8.56
CA LYS A 149 19.92 -13.61 -9.15
C LYS A 149 21.37 -13.18 -8.86
N GLY A 150 22.14 -13.99 -8.11
CA GLY A 150 23.56 -13.71 -7.85
C GLY A 150 23.74 -12.35 -7.21
N ASN A 151 23.26 -12.20 -5.97
CA ASN A 151 23.05 -10.89 -5.38
C ASN A 151 24.30 -10.34 -4.70
N ASP A 152 24.69 -9.12 -5.06
CA ASP A 152 25.77 -8.36 -4.39
C ASP A 152 25.28 -7.68 -3.09
N SER A 153 23.97 -7.70 -2.84
CA SER A 153 23.32 -7.11 -1.66
C SER A 153 23.04 -8.16 -0.57
N SER A 154 22.89 -7.74 0.68
CA SER A 154 22.52 -8.66 1.76
C SER A 154 21.12 -9.23 1.52
N TYR A 155 20.86 -10.45 2.02
CA TYR A 155 19.53 -11.05 1.96
C TYR A 155 18.47 -10.18 2.67
N ILE A 156 18.84 -9.46 3.73
CA ILE A 156 17.93 -8.58 4.46
C ILE A 156 17.45 -7.44 3.55
N ASP A 157 18.36 -6.79 2.81
CA ASP A 157 18.00 -5.69 1.91
C ASP A 157 17.11 -6.18 0.76
N PHE A 158 17.42 -7.36 0.22
CA PHE A 158 16.58 -7.99 -0.80
C PHE A 158 15.18 -8.31 -0.26
N PHE A 159 15.10 -8.91 0.93
CA PHE A 159 13.83 -9.29 1.55
C PHE A 159 12.92 -8.08 1.79
N TRP A 160 13.46 -6.97 2.30
CA TRP A 160 12.69 -5.74 2.52
C TRP A 160 12.37 -4.97 1.24
N THR A 161 13.10 -5.21 0.15
CA THR A 161 12.73 -4.69 -1.17
C THR A 161 11.57 -5.50 -1.78
N TRP A 162 11.50 -6.79 -1.47
CA TRP A 162 10.42 -7.66 -1.93
C TRP A 162 9.10 -7.41 -1.19
N ARG A 163 9.19 -7.24 0.13
CA ARG A 163 8.05 -7.09 1.04
C ARG A 163 7.33 -5.75 0.86
#